data_AF-A0A7Z9K888-F1
#
_entry.id   AF-A0A7Z9K888-F1
#
_cell.length_a   1.000
_cell.length_b   1.000
_cell.length_c   1.000
_cell.angle_alpha   90.00
_cell.angle_beta   90.00
_cell.angle_gamma   90.00
#
_symmetry.space_group_name_H-M   'P 1'
#
loop_
_entity.id
_entity.type
_entity.pdbx_description
1 polymer ?
#
loop_
_entity_poly.entity_id
_entity_poly.type
_entity_poly.pdbx_seq_one_letter_code
_entity_poly.pdbx_strand_id
1 'polypeptide(L)' 'MSKIVSCEIGPYPKSIMDYFGRTKVTVTLDDGERKDLFSFYPDEISFSTGEFIGLTEQEAHSLHHKKDVAYLRS' A
#
# COMPACT_ATOMS: atom_id res chain seq x y z
N MET A 1 18.61 -2.29 6.47
CA MET A 1 17.38 -1.71 5.89
C MET A 1 16.42 -1.43 7.02
N SER A 2 15.87 -0.21 7.03
CA SER A 2 14.78 0.17 7.92
C SER A 2 13.54 -0.67 7.61
N LYS A 3 12.82 -1.08 8.64
CA LYS A 3 11.60 -1.89 8.52
C LYS A 3 10.37 -1.06 8.82
N ILE A 4 9.27 -1.39 8.17
CA ILE A 4 7.98 -0.76 8.39
C ILE A 4 7.45 -1.20 9.77
N VAL A 5 7.20 -0.22 10.64
CA VAL A 5 6.64 -0.43 11.99
C VAL A 5 5.17 -0.02 12.08
N SER A 6 4.71 0.84 11.17
CA SER A 6 3.31 1.24 11.07
C SER A 6 2.95 1.52 9.61
N CYS A 7 1.70 1.23 9.26
CA CYS A 7 1.17 1.45 7.92
C CYS A 7 -0.23 2.05 8.02
N GLU A 8 -0.47 3.09 7.22
CA GLU A 8 -1.76 3.74 7.04
C GLU A 8 -2.16 3.63 5.57
N ILE A 9 -3.36 3.09 5.33
CA ILE A 9 -3.92 2.94 3.99
C ILE A 9 -5.12 3.86 3.88
N GLY A 10 -5.04 4.84 2.98
CA GLY A 10 -6.11 5.80 2.80
C GLY A 10 -5.67 7.11 2.13
N PRO A 11 -6.61 8.04 1.92
CA PRO A 11 -8.04 7.88 2.16
C PRO A 11 -8.66 6.87 1.20
N TYR A 12 -9.58 6.05 1.70
CA TYR A 12 -10.47 5.27 0.84
C TYR A 12 -11.50 6.21 0.21
N PRO A 13 -11.90 5.97 -1.04
CA PRO A 13 -12.88 6.81 -1.71
C PRO A 13 -14.21 6.82 -0.93
N LYS A 14 -14.71 8.01 -0.60
CA LYS A 14 -15.89 8.20 0.25
C LYS A 14 -17.20 8.31 -0.55
N SER A 15 -17.11 8.49 -1.87
CA SER A 15 -18.23 8.63 -2.78
C SER A 15 -18.03 7.80 -4.05
N ILE A 16 -19.12 7.49 -4.77
CA ILE A 16 -19.06 6.80 -6.07
C ILE A 16 -18.29 7.63 -7.12
N MET A 17 -18.26 8.96 -7.00
CA MET A 17 -17.41 9.82 -7.84
C MET A 17 -15.92 9.72 -7.46
N ASP A 18 -15.62 9.37 -6.22
CA ASP A 18 -14.25 9.13 -5.75
C ASP A 18 -13.79 7.71 -6.04
N TYR A 19 -14.66 6.79 -6.49
CA TYR A 19 -14.34 5.37 -6.67
C TYR A 19 -13.20 5.11 -7.66
N PHE A 20 -12.93 6.08 -8.56
CA PHE A 20 -11.75 6.09 -9.45
C PHE A 20 -10.48 6.65 -8.79
N GLY A 21 -10.56 7.03 -7.52
CA GLY A 21 -9.49 7.61 -6.72
C GLY A 21 -8.54 6.53 -6.22
N ARG A 22 -7.25 6.78 -6.41
CA ARG A 22 -6.21 5.89 -5.91
C ARG A 22 -6.14 5.97 -4.39
N THR A 23 -6.09 4.81 -3.74
CA THR A 23 -5.81 4.70 -2.31
C THR A 23 -4.30 4.74 -2.11
N LYS A 24 -3.82 5.56 -1.18
CA LYS A 24 -2.40 5.72 -0.89
C LYS A 24 -1.99 4.85 0.30
N VAL A 25 -0.77 4.31 0.23
CA VAL A 25 -0.10 3.62 1.33
C VAL A 25 1.00 4.52 1.87
N THR A 26 0.86 4.93 3.13
CA THR A 26 1.87 5.68 3.88
C THR A 26 2.41 4.79 4.99
N VAL A 27 3.72 4.71 5.13
CA VAL A 27 4.37 3.89 6.16
C VAL A 27 5.26 4.72 7.05
N THR A 28 5.43 4.22 8.27
CA THR A 28 6.43 4.70 9.21
C THR A 28 7.46 3.59 9.39
N LEU A 29 8.72 3.93 9.22
CA LEU A 29 9.87 3.06 9.39
C LEU A 29 10.37 3.08 10.84
N ASP A 30 11.17 2.08 11.21
CA ASP A 30 11.78 1.92 12.54
C ASP A 30 12.79 3.02 12.91
N ASP A 31 13.31 3.74 11.93
CA ASP A 31 14.12 4.96 12.10
C ASP A 31 13.27 6.22 12.35
N GLY A 32 11.94 6.10 12.37
CA GLY A 32 11.00 7.20 12.55
C GLY A 32 10.65 7.96 11.26
N GLU A 33 11.21 7.56 10.12
CA GLU A 33 10.88 8.18 8.83
C GLU A 33 9.46 7.77 8.41
N ARG A 34 8.61 8.77 8.14
CA ARG A 34 7.28 8.58 7.56
C ARG A 34 7.30 8.97 6.08
N LYS A 35 6.94 8.04 5.20
CA LYS A 35 6.93 8.27 3.75
C LYS A 35 5.77 7.60 3.04
N ASP A 36 5.42 8.14 1.88
CA ASP A 36 4.45 7.55 0.97
C ASP A 36 5.14 6.48 0.13
N LEU A 37 4.65 5.24 0.18
CA LEU A 37 5.23 4.12 -0.58
C LEU A 37 4.72 4.12 -2.02
N PHE A 38 3.39 4.00 -2.19
CA PHE A 38 2.74 3.93 -3.49
C PHE A 38 1.24 4.21 -3.35
N SER A 39 0.54 4.23 -4.48
CA SER A 39 -0.92 4.29 -4.51
C SER A 39 -1.44 3.21 -5.46
N PHE A 40 -2.60 2.65 -5.14
CA PHE A 40 -3.23 1.56 -5.87
C PHE A 40 -4.72 1.83 -6.07
N TYR A 41 -5.34 1.12 -7.01
CA TYR A 41 -6.78 1.18 -7.24
C TYR A 41 -7.48 0.14 -6.36
N PRO A 42 -8.38 0.56 -5.44
CA PRO A 42 -8.99 -0.35 -4.46
C PRO A 42 -9.97 -1.35 -5.06
N ASP A 43 -10.42 -1.13 -6.30
CA ASP A 43 -11.21 -2.07 -7.10
C ASP A 43 -10.36 -3.15 -7.78
N GLU A 44 -9.09 -2.86 -8.07
CA GLU A 44 -8.15 -3.82 -8.68
C GLU A 44 -7.49 -4.70 -7.63
N ILE A 45 -6.92 -4.08 -6.60
CA ILE A 45 -6.18 -4.77 -5.55
C ILE A 45 -6.43 -4.17 -4.17
N SER A 46 -6.37 -5.00 -3.15
CA SER A 46 -6.56 -4.59 -1.75
C SER A 46 -5.37 -5.00 -0.90
N PHE A 47 -5.04 -4.17 0.09
CA PHE A 47 -4.02 -4.46 1.10
C PHE A 47 -4.59 -4.27 2.51
N SER A 48 -4.01 -5.03 3.43
CA SER A 48 -4.17 -4.81 4.88
C SER A 48 -2.88 -4.22 5.45
N THR A 49 -3.00 -3.38 6.48
CA THR A 49 -1.85 -2.73 7.12
C THR A 49 -0.86 -3.76 7.68
N GLY A 50 -1.35 -4.90 8.18
CA GLY A 50 -0.55 -6.00 8.70
C GLY A 50 0.36 -6.67 7.65
N GLU A 51 0.03 -6.61 6.36
CA GLU A 51 0.90 -7.15 5.30
C GLU A 51 2.20 -6.37 5.13
N PHE A 52 2.25 -5.12 5.62
CA PHE A 52 3.42 -4.25 5.49
C PHE A 52 4.33 -4.31 6.72
N ILE A 53 3.82 -4.69 7.88
CA ILE A 53 4.58 -4.65 9.14
C ILE A 53 5.75 -5.64 9.07
N GLY A 54 6.95 -5.16 9.39
CA GLY A 54 8.18 -5.94 9.36
C GLY A 54 8.82 -6.09 7.97
N LEU A 55 8.16 -5.62 6.91
CA LEU A 55 8.74 -5.52 5.56
C LEU A 55 9.63 -4.29 5.43
N THR A 56 10.60 -4.37 4.54
CA THR A 56 11.32 -3.22 3.99
C THR A 56 10.51 -2.56 2.88
N GLU A 57 10.87 -1.34 2.50
CA GLU A 57 10.24 -0.65 1.36
C GLU A 57 10.29 -1.50 0.07
N GLN A 58 11.43 -2.11 -0.22
CA GLN A 58 11.61 -2.92 -1.42
C GLN A 58 10.73 -4.18 -1.41
N GLU A 59 10.55 -4.80 -0.24
CA GLU A 59 9.63 -5.92 -0.07
C GLU A 59 8.18 -5.48 -0.21
N ALA A 60 7.80 -4.31 0.32
CA ALA A 60 6.48 -3.74 0.14
C ALA A 60 6.17 -3.42 -1.34
N HIS A 61 7.13 -2.87 -2.08
CA HIS A 61 7.00 -2.67 -3.53
C HIS A 61 6.91 -3.99 -4.29
N SER A 62 7.65 -5.02 -3.87
CA SER A 62 7.57 -6.35 -4.47
C SER A 62 6.21 -7.01 -4.20
N LEU A 63 5.64 -6.81 -3.01
CA LEU A 63 4.29 -7.24 -2.66
C LEU A 63 3.25 -6.56 -3.56
N HIS A 64 3.37 -5.24 -3.75
CA HIS A 64 2.51 -4.48 -4.64
C HIS A 64 2.55 -5.03 -6.07
N HIS A 65 3.75 -5.15 -6.63
CA HIS A 65 3.94 -5.68 -7.98
C HIS A 65 3.36 -7.09 -8.13
N LYS A 66 3.54 -7.95 -7.13
CA LYS A 66 2.97 -9.30 -7.14
C LYS A 66 1.44 -9.29 -7.20
N LYS A 67 0.78 -8.40 -6.45
CA LYS A 67 -0.69 -8.28 -6.47
C LYS A 67 -1.19 -7.69 -7.79
N ASP A 68 -0.54 -6.64 -8.31
CA ASP A 68 -0.86 -6.06 -9.62
C ASP A 68 -0.81 -7.12 -10.72
N VAL A 69 0.29 -7.88 -10.78
CA VAL A 69 0.46 -8.94 -11.80
C VAL A 69 -0.57 -10.05 -11.62
N ALA A 70 -0.93 -10.39 -10.38
CA ALA A 70 -1.97 -11.39 -10.11
C ALA A 70 -3.35 -10.93 -10.59
N TYR A 71 -3.70 -9.65 -10.40
CA TYR A 71 -4.94 -9.06 -10.90
C TYR A 71 -4.98 -9.06 -12.44
N LEU A 72 -3.92 -8.60 -13.11
CA LEU A 72 -3.84 -8.54 -14.57
C LEU A 72 -3.85 -9.92 -15.26
N ARG A 73 -3.60 -10.99 -14.51
CA ARG A 73 -3.58 -12.38 -15.01
C ARG A 73 -4.82 -13.18 -14.62
N SER A 74 -5.77 -12.58 -13.91
CA SER A 74 -7.02 -13.21 -13.48
C SER A 74 -8.14 -13.08 -14.51
#